data_AF-A0A514XN74-F1
#
_entry.id   AF-A0A514XN74-F1
#
_cell.length_a   1.000
_cell.length_b   1.000
_cell.length_c   1.000
_cell.angle_alpha   90.00
_cell.angle_beta   90.00
_cell.angle_gamma   90.00
#
_symmetry.space_group_name_H-M   'P 1'
#
loop_
_entity.id
_entity.type
_entity.pdbx_description
1 polymer ?
#
loop_
_entity_poly.entity_id
_entity_poly.type
_entity_poly.pdbx_seq_one_letter_code
_entity_poly.pdbx_strand_id
1 'polypeptide(L)'
;MEGVAPPLSLLLCVKRGLEKGQPTKSGVLHYLKRYQGEFPEQVSRWLALLQQGKDTHGLIKEISSPHRQVVLQLLERGLRGEAIYNVIVSLEDELIEACQEEISTKLARLPFLLLIPLLLFQFPAFLLLLFGPLLQNFFHSLGGG
;
A
#
# COMPACT_ATOMS: atom_id res chain seq x y z
N MET A 1 0.92 5.58 -9.42
CA MET A 1 1.05 5.18 -7.99
C MET A 1 -0.34 4.84 -7.43
N GLU A 2 -1.11 4.03 -8.14
CA GLU A 2 -2.43 3.60 -7.68
C GLU A 2 -2.24 2.41 -6.73
N GLY A 3 -2.78 2.50 -5.52
CA GLY A 3 -2.85 1.38 -4.56
C GLY A 3 -1.78 1.32 -3.47
N VAL A 4 -0.64 2.02 -3.59
CA VAL A 4 0.47 1.86 -2.60
C VAL A 4 0.20 2.64 -1.30
N ALA A 5 -0.36 3.85 -1.38
CA ALA A 5 -0.65 4.66 -0.19
C ALA A 5 -1.96 5.47 -0.33
N PRO A 6 -3.14 4.84 -0.12
CA PRO A 6 -4.42 5.53 -0.12
C PRO A 6 -4.51 6.77 0.80
N PRO A 7 -4.02 6.76 2.06
CA PRO A 7 -4.08 7.95 2.93
C PRO A 7 -3.22 9.11 2.44
N LEU A 8 -2.03 8.83 1.88
CA LEU A 8 -1.17 9.86 1.29
C LEU A 8 -1.85 10.52 0.08
N SER A 9 -2.53 9.73 -0.76
CA SER A 9 -3.24 10.26 -1.92
C SER A 9 -4.36 11.23 -1.52
N LEU A 10 -5.11 10.91 -0.46
CA LEU A 10 -6.12 11.80 0.12
C LEU A 10 -5.47 13.08 0.67
N LEU A 11 -4.42 12.93 1.48
CA LEU A 11 -3.71 14.04 2.09
C LEU A 11 -3.19 15.04 1.03
N LEU A 12 -2.57 14.54 -0.04
CA LEU A 12 -2.07 15.34 -1.16
C LEU A 12 -3.19 16.08 -1.92
N CYS A 13 -4.34 15.45 -2.12
CA CYS A 13 -5.50 16.10 -2.72
C CYS A 13 -5.99 17.28 -1.87
N VAL A 14 -6.01 17.12 -0.54
CA VAL A 14 -6.40 18.18 0.37
C VAL A 14 -5.35 19.29 0.44
N LYS A 15 -4.06 18.94 0.57
CA LYS A 15 -2.94 19.89 0.59
C LYS A 15 -2.99 20.83 -0.62
N ARG A 16 -3.08 20.26 -1.83
CA ARG A 16 -3.17 21.03 -3.09
C ARG A 16 -4.40 21.94 -3.13
N GLY A 17 -5.49 21.56 -2.49
CA GLY A 17 -6.67 22.41 -2.33
C GLY A 17 -6.38 23.60 -1.42
N LEU A 18 -5.79 23.35 -0.25
CA LEU A 18 -5.43 24.37 0.73
C LEU A 18 -4.40 25.37 0.19
N GLU A 19 -3.39 24.90 -0.55
CA GLU A 19 -2.41 25.76 -1.24
C GLU A 19 -3.06 26.75 -2.22
N LYS A 20 -4.22 26.39 -2.76
CA LYS A 20 -5.03 27.23 -3.66
C LYS A 20 -6.09 28.06 -2.92
N GLY A 21 -6.08 28.06 -1.58
CA GLY A 21 -7.10 28.72 -0.76
C GLY A 21 -8.48 28.05 -0.79
N GLN A 22 -8.57 26.79 -1.23
CA GLN A 22 -9.83 26.03 -1.24
C GLN A 22 -10.10 25.39 0.11
N PRO A 23 -11.37 25.23 0.51
CA PRO A 23 -11.71 24.57 1.78
C PRO A 23 -11.33 23.08 1.73
N THR A 24 -10.98 22.52 2.89
CA THR A 24 -10.65 21.08 3.09
C THR A 24 -11.68 20.16 2.43
N LYS A 25 -12.97 20.49 2.54
CA LYS A 25 -14.08 19.73 1.95
C LYS A 25 -13.93 19.56 0.43
N SER A 26 -13.49 20.58 -0.28
CA SER A 26 -13.30 20.51 -1.74
C SER A 26 -12.20 19.52 -2.11
N GLY A 27 -11.11 19.48 -1.34
CA GLY A 27 -10.03 18.51 -1.53
C GLY A 27 -10.49 17.06 -1.31
N VAL A 28 -11.28 16.82 -0.25
CA VAL A 28 -11.86 15.49 0.03
C VAL A 28 -12.82 15.06 -1.08
N LEU A 29 -13.70 15.96 -1.54
CA LEU A 29 -14.62 15.66 -2.64
C LEU A 29 -13.87 15.40 -3.96
N HIS A 30 -12.78 16.11 -4.22
CA HIS A 30 -11.95 15.85 -5.39
C HIS A 30 -11.32 14.44 -5.30
N TYR A 31 -10.82 14.05 -4.14
CA TYR A 31 -10.29 12.72 -3.91
C TYR A 31 -11.34 11.63 -4.20
N LEU A 32 -12.54 11.76 -3.63
CA LEU A 32 -13.64 10.79 -3.82
C LEU A 32 -14.11 10.66 -5.27
N LYS A 33 -13.99 11.72 -6.09
CA LYS A 33 -14.30 11.67 -7.52
C LYS A 33 -13.22 10.96 -8.34
N ARG A 34 -11.97 11.00 -7.89
CA ARG A 34 -10.81 10.53 -8.66
C ARG A 34 -10.44 9.08 -8.34
N TYR A 35 -10.67 8.63 -7.12
CA TYR A 35 -10.21 7.33 -6.64
C TYR A 35 -11.39 6.42 -6.27
N GLN A 36 -11.24 5.12 -6.57
CA GLN A 36 -12.16 4.07 -6.19
C GLN A 36 -11.45 3.01 -5.34
N GLY A 37 -12.21 2.26 -4.53
CA GLY A 37 -11.71 1.19 -3.67
C GLY A 37 -12.18 1.30 -2.22
N GLU A 38 -11.66 0.42 -1.37
CA GLU A 38 -12.09 0.27 0.03
C GLU A 38 -11.93 1.57 0.86
N PHE A 39 -10.79 2.25 0.73
CA PHE A 39 -10.54 3.46 1.52
C PHE A 39 -11.38 4.67 1.07
N PRO A 40 -11.52 4.99 -0.24
CA PRO A 40 -12.51 5.98 -0.69
C PRO A 40 -13.93 5.73 -0.20
N GLU A 41 -14.38 4.47 -0.14
CA GLU A 41 -15.69 4.14 0.45
C GLU A 41 -15.77 4.48 1.94
N GLN A 42 -14.73 4.14 2.71
CA GLN A 42 -14.62 4.52 4.13
C GLN A 42 -14.65 6.04 4.31
N VAL A 43 -13.90 6.79 3.47
CA VAL A 43 -13.88 8.26 3.47
C VAL A 43 -15.25 8.84 3.12
N SER A 44 -15.96 8.24 2.17
CA SER A 44 -17.31 8.66 1.79
C SER A 44 -18.31 8.49 2.94
N ARG A 45 -18.30 7.32 3.60
CA ARG A 45 -19.13 7.04 4.78
C ARG A 45 -18.80 7.98 5.94
N TRP A 46 -17.52 8.17 6.22
CA TRP A 46 -17.03 9.13 7.23
C TRP A 46 -17.53 10.55 6.94
N LEU A 47 -17.38 11.04 5.71
CA LEU A 47 -17.81 12.38 5.32
C LEU A 47 -19.34 12.55 5.46
N ALA A 48 -20.11 11.51 5.12
CA ALA A 48 -21.56 11.51 5.29
C ALA A 48 -21.98 11.58 6.76
N LEU A 49 -21.32 10.83 7.66
CA LEU A 49 -21.56 10.90 9.10
C LEU A 49 -21.24 12.28 9.67
N LEU A 50 -20.11 12.85 9.27
CA LEU A 50 -19.70 14.18 9.72
C LEU A 50 -20.69 15.26 9.27
N GLN A 51 -21.21 15.18 8.06
CA GLN A 51 -22.24 16.09 7.55
C GLN A 51 -23.58 15.97 8.29
N GLN A 52 -23.88 14.78 8.83
CA GLN A 52 -25.07 14.55 9.65
C GLN A 52 -24.87 14.96 11.12
N GLY A 53 -23.69 15.48 11.50
CA GLY A 53 -23.36 15.82 12.88
C GLY A 53 -23.27 14.60 13.81
N LYS A 54 -23.10 13.40 13.24
CA LYS A 54 -22.96 12.15 14.00
C LYS A 54 -21.51 11.94 14.44
N ASP A 55 -21.35 11.12 15.47
CA ASP A 55 -20.03 10.72 15.94
C ASP A 55 -19.30 9.89 14.88
N THR A 56 -18.11 10.32 14.53
CA THR A 56 -17.19 9.68 13.57
C THR A 56 -16.20 8.75 14.25
N HIS A 57 -16.04 8.82 15.59
CA HIS A 57 -15.02 8.08 16.31
C HIS A 57 -15.17 6.56 16.18
N GLY A 58 -16.41 6.05 16.16
CA GLY A 58 -16.67 4.62 15.96
C GLY A 58 -16.10 4.12 14.63
N LEU A 59 -16.42 4.81 13.54
CA LEU A 59 -15.94 4.44 12.20
C LEU A 59 -14.42 4.59 12.07
N ILE A 60 -13.83 5.62 12.67
CA ILE A 60 -12.38 5.81 12.65
C ILE A 60 -11.67 4.65 13.38
N LYS A 61 -12.20 4.19 14.52
CA LYS A 61 -11.61 3.06 15.27
C LYS A 61 -11.68 1.73 14.53
N GLU A 62 -12.66 1.53 13.65
CA GLU A 62 -12.79 0.31 12.85
C GLU A 62 -11.75 0.20 11.73
N ILE A 63 -11.11 1.32 11.35
CA ILE A 63 -10.11 1.33 10.28
C ILE A 63 -8.80 0.70 10.79
N SER A 64 -8.34 -0.36 10.16
CA SER A 64 -7.16 -1.12 10.60
C SER A 64 -5.83 -0.36 10.52
N SER A 65 -5.68 0.56 9.56
CA SER A 65 -4.43 1.27 9.34
C SER A 65 -4.34 2.54 10.21
N PRO A 66 -3.33 2.67 11.08
CA PRO A 66 -3.18 3.84 11.95
C PRO A 66 -2.99 5.13 11.14
N HIS A 67 -2.24 5.08 10.04
CA HIS A 67 -2.06 6.21 9.13
C HIS A 67 -3.38 6.72 8.54
N ARG A 68 -4.30 5.80 8.19
CA ARG A 68 -5.64 6.19 7.71
C ARG A 68 -6.44 6.88 8.81
N GLN A 69 -6.37 6.39 10.05
CA GLN A 69 -7.06 6.99 11.19
C GLN A 69 -6.56 8.42 11.46
N VAL A 70 -5.24 8.61 11.52
CA VAL A 70 -4.62 9.92 11.79
C VAL A 70 -5.00 10.94 10.72
N VAL A 71 -4.95 10.55 9.43
CA VAL A 71 -5.38 11.42 8.33
C VAL A 71 -6.85 11.83 8.49
N LEU A 72 -7.76 10.90 8.77
CA LEU A 72 -9.18 11.24 8.93
C LEU A 72 -9.43 12.16 10.13
N GLN A 73 -8.78 11.92 11.27
CA GLN A 73 -8.86 12.79 12.44
C GLN A 73 -8.34 14.19 12.16
N LEU A 74 -7.22 14.31 11.44
CA LEU A 74 -6.68 15.61 11.04
C LEU A 74 -7.63 16.36 10.11
N LEU A 75 -8.17 15.66 9.11
CA LEU A 75 -9.12 16.27 8.16
C LEU A 75 -10.42 16.67 8.85
N GLU A 76 -10.87 15.94 9.87
CA GLU A 76 -12.02 16.30 10.67
C GLU A 76 -11.83 17.67 11.34
N ARG A 77 -10.67 17.91 11.94
CA ARG A 77 -10.30 19.21 12.52
C ARG A 77 -10.33 20.32 11.48
N GLY A 78 -9.78 20.06 10.29
CA GLY A 78 -9.82 21.02 9.18
C GLY A 78 -11.23 21.32 8.68
N LEU A 79 -12.12 20.32 8.67
CA LEU A 79 -13.53 20.50 8.31
C LEU A 79 -14.32 21.29 9.36
N ARG A 80 -13.87 21.27 10.62
CA ARG A 80 -14.38 22.11 11.71
C ARG A 80 -13.82 23.54 11.69
N GLY A 81 -12.95 23.87 10.75
CA GLY A 81 -12.39 25.21 10.56
C GLY A 81 -11.02 25.45 11.22
N GLU A 82 -10.38 24.42 11.78
CA GLU A 82 -9.02 24.55 12.30
C GLU A 82 -7.99 24.69 11.17
N ALA A 83 -6.96 25.49 11.41
CA ALA A 83 -5.82 25.60 10.51
C ALA A 83 -4.95 24.34 10.59
N ILE A 84 -5.08 23.45 9.61
CA ILE A 84 -4.39 22.16 9.59
C ILE A 84 -3.22 22.07 8.61
N TYR A 85 -2.90 23.15 7.89
CA TYR A 85 -1.91 23.10 6.80
C TYR A 85 -0.51 22.65 7.27
N ASN A 86 0.03 23.24 8.34
CA ASN A 86 1.35 22.86 8.84
C ASN A 86 1.40 21.39 9.31
N VAL A 87 0.30 20.92 9.92
CA VAL A 87 0.19 19.52 10.37
C VAL A 87 0.08 18.56 9.18
N ILE A 88 -0.60 18.97 8.10
CA ILE A 88 -0.63 18.21 6.84
C ILE A 88 0.78 18.06 6.27
N VAL A 89 1.59 19.13 6.27
CA VAL A 89 2.96 19.08 5.75
C VAL A 89 3.81 18.10 6.57
N SER A 90 3.77 18.17 7.89
CA SER A 90 4.51 17.22 8.74
C SER A 90 4.04 15.77 8.55
N LEU A 91 2.72 15.56 8.50
CA LEU A 91 2.15 14.22 8.31
C LEU A 91 2.47 13.64 6.91
N GLU A 92 2.61 14.48 5.90
CA GLU A 92 3.02 14.05 4.56
C GLU A 92 4.43 13.44 4.59
N ASP A 93 5.37 14.12 5.23
CA ASP A 93 6.75 13.62 5.35
C ASP A 93 6.77 12.28 6.09
N GLU A 94 6.03 12.16 7.20
CA GLU A 94 5.88 10.90 7.95
C GLU A 94 5.28 9.77 7.10
N LEU A 95 4.25 10.07 6.31
CA LEU A 95 3.62 9.07 5.42
C LEU A 95 4.53 8.66 4.27
N ILE A 96 5.33 9.58 3.74
CA ILE A 96 6.30 9.28 2.69
C ILE A 96 7.40 8.38 3.25
N GLU A 97 7.92 8.67 4.44
CA GLU A 97 8.94 7.86 5.11
C GLU A 97 8.42 6.44 5.39
N ALA A 98 7.21 6.31 5.96
CA ALA A 98 6.58 5.01 6.20
C ALA A 98 6.37 4.20 4.90
N CYS A 99 6.00 4.88 3.81
CA CYS A 99 5.86 4.25 2.50
C CYS A 99 7.21 3.76 1.95
N GLN A 100 8.28 4.55 2.11
CA GLN A 100 9.63 4.17 1.71
C GLN A 100 10.15 2.97 2.51
N GLU A 101 9.87 2.92 3.81
CA GLU A 101 10.21 1.80 4.67
C GLU A 101 9.46 0.52 4.27
N GLU A 102 8.17 0.62 3.92
CA GLU A 102 7.42 -0.52 3.41
C GLU A 102 8.01 -1.03 2.09
N ILE A 103 8.32 -0.12 1.15
CA ILE A 103 8.94 -0.47 -0.13
C ILE A 103 10.29 -1.16 0.08
N SER A 104 11.16 -0.62 0.93
CA SER A 104 12.48 -1.19 1.20
C SER A 104 12.38 -2.58 1.80
N THR A 105 11.44 -2.79 2.74
CA THR A 105 11.17 -4.08 3.36
C THR A 105 10.69 -5.11 2.35
N LYS A 106 9.80 -4.73 1.42
CA LYS A 106 9.31 -5.61 0.36
C LYS A 106 10.42 -5.94 -0.64
N LEU A 107 11.22 -4.95 -1.04
CA LEU A 107 12.36 -5.13 -1.94
C LEU A 107 13.41 -6.07 -1.33
N ALA A 108 13.69 -5.97 -0.03
CA ALA A 108 14.63 -6.86 0.65
C ALA A 108 14.20 -8.34 0.60
N ARG A 109 12.89 -8.62 0.55
CA ARG A 109 12.36 -10.00 0.51
C ARG A 109 12.24 -10.56 -0.91
N LEU A 110 12.13 -9.68 -1.91
CA LEU A 110 11.88 -10.08 -3.30
C LEU A 110 12.93 -11.05 -3.86
N PRO A 111 14.25 -10.87 -3.66
CA PRO A 111 15.26 -11.80 -4.16
C PRO A 111 15.06 -13.23 -3.66
N PHE A 112 14.73 -13.40 -2.38
CA PHE A 112 14.50 -14.71 -1.78
C PHE A 112 13.26 -15.39 -2.36
N LEU A 113 12.19 -14.63 -2.61
CA LEU A 113 10.99 -15.16 -3.27
C LEU A 113 11.28 -15.60 -4.70
N LEU A 114 12.15 -14.88 -5.42
CA LEU A 114 12.56 -15.22 -6.78
C LEU A 114 13.54 -16.42 -6.84
N LEU A 115 14.28 -16.69 -5.76
CA LEU A 115 15.16 -17.86 -5.68
C LEU A 115 14.38 -19.18 -5.61
N ILE A 116 13.17 -19.22 -5.03
CA ILE A 116 12.37 -20.45 -4.92
C ILE A 116 12.05 -21.06 -6.29
N PRO A 117 11.42 -20.35 -7.24
CA PRO A 117 11.16 -20.91 -8.56
C PRO A 117 12.48 -21.21 -9.29
N LEU A 118 13.50 -20.35 -9.15
CA LEU A 118 14.81 -20.59 -9.77
C LEU A 118 15.40 -21.93 -9.32
N LEU A 119 15.41 -22.21 -8.01
CA LEU A 119 15.92 -23.46 -7.44
C LEU A 119 15.11 -24.68 -7.88
N LEU A 120 13.78 -24.55 -8.00
CA LEU A 120 12.92 -25.64 -8.48
C LEU A 120 13.26 -26.08 -9.91
N PHE A 121 13.71 -25.17 -10.78
CA PHE A 121 14.15 -25.52 -12.14
C PHE A 121 15.64 -25.87 -12.20
N GLN A 122 16.46 -25.18 -11.42
CA GLN A 122 17.91 -25.35 -11.39
C GLN A 122 18.31 -26.71 -10.84
N PHE A 123 17.70 -27.16 -9.73
CA PHE A 123 18.08 -28.40 -9.07
C PHE A 123 17.85 -29.66 -9.94
N PRO A 124 16.69 -29.86 -10.59
CA PRO A 124 16.51 -30.99 -11.52
C PRO A 124 17.44 -30.94 -12.72
N ALA A 125 17.73 -29.75 -13.26
CA ALA A 125 18.66 -29.60 -14.38
C ALA A 125 20.08 -30.03 -13.98
N PHE A 126 20.54 -29.64 -12.79
CA PHE A 126 21.82 -30.11 -12.25
C PHE A 126 21.84 -31.62 -12.00
N LEU A 127 20.75 -32.21 -11.47
CA LEU A 127 20.66 -33.65 -11.30
C LEU A 127 20.73 -34.39 -12.64
N LEU A 128 20.02 -33.93 -13.67
CA LEU A 128 20.08 -34.51 -15.01
C LEU A 128 21.49 -34.42 -15.61
N LEU A 129 22.17 -33.29 -15.43
CA LEU A 129 23.51 -33.09 -15.95
C LEU A 129 24.53 -34.01 -15.25
N LEU A 130 24.39 -34.20 -13.94
CA LEU A 130 25.34 -34.96 -13.13
C LEU A 130 25.08 -36.47 -13.17
N PHE A 131 23.82 -36.89 -13.12
CA PHE A 131 23.42 -38.30 -13.14
C PHE A 131 23.07 -38.84 -14.53
N GLY A 132 22.82 -37.98 -15.52
CA GLY A 132 22.49 -38.40 -16.88
C GLY A 132 23.53 -39.34 -17.49
N PRO A 133 24.83 -38.97 -17.52
CA PRO A 133 25.90 -39.84 -18.03
C PRO A 133 26.07 -41.13 -17.22
N LEU A 134 25.92 -41.05 -15.89
CA LEU A 134 26.03 -42.21 -15.01
C LEU A 134 24.91 -43.23 -15.28
N LEU A 135 23.67 -42.75 -15.43
CA LEU A 135 22.54 -43.59 -15.81
C LEU A 135 22.73 -44.21 -17.19
N GLN A 136 23.18 -43.44 -18.19
CA GLN A 136 23.47 -43.97 -19.53
C GLN A 136 24.51 -45.10 -19.50
N ASN A 137 25.60 -44.92 -18.75
CA ASN A 137 26.63 -45.95 -18.60
C ASN A 137 26.12 -47.20 -17.86
N PHE A 138 25.30 -47.02 -16.82
CA PHE A 138 24.66 -48.14 -16.11
C PHE A 138 23.70 -48.92 -17.01
N PHE A 139 22.83 -48.25 -17.78
CA PHE A 139 21.92 -48.89 -18.71
C PHE A 139 22.66 -49.61 -19.85
N HIS A 140 23.73 -49.03 -20.38
CA HIS A 140 24.56 -49.69 -21.39
C HIS A 140 25.24 -50.94 -20.82
N SER A 141 25.67 -50.91 -19.56
CA SER A 141 26.30 -52.06 -18.92
C SER A 141 25.31 -53.16 -18.50
N LEU A 142 24.02 -52.85 -18.33
CA LEU A 142 22.95 -53.83 -18.02
C LEU A 142 22.22 -54.37 -19.27
N GLY A 143 22.16 -53.60 -20.36
CA GLY A 143 21.51 -53.98 -21.63
C GLY A 143 22.45 -54.63 -22.65
N GLY A 144 23.73 -54.79 -22.33
CA GLY A 144 24.71 -55.54 -23.12
C GLY A 144 24.67 -57.04 -22.79
N GLY A 145 23.62 -57.71 -23.25
CA GLY A 145 23.45 -59.17 -23.30
C GLY A 145 22.62 -59.54 -24.52
#